data_AF-A0A6N2TPZ9-F1
#
_entry.id   AF-A0A6N2TPZ9-F1
#
_cell.length_a   1.000
_cell.length_b   1.000
_cell.length_c   1.000
_cell.angle_alpha   90.00
_cell.angle_beta   90.00
_cell.angle_gamma   90.00
#
_symmetry.space_group_name_H-M   'P 1'
#
loop_
_entity.id
_entity.type
_entity.pdbx_description
1 polymer ?
#
loop_
_entity_poly.entity_id
_entity_poly.type
_entity_poly.pdbx_seq_one_letter_code
_entity_poly.pdbx_strand_id
1 'polypeptide(L)'
;MKEIIDFMEENVDGRTLFTKELVYELENGALQGIYSDQISFSNLKYSQSGFQIDMFIVSNEKIWLIGKEGQRDKLRKDFSSVSMFRFELAMRKSTNAVTGCFRFISASGKNVPAEAVVSGIYDVRVENSVLKLSESQVLYRDQPIQDGCYKPVAFQAEHRFYCEDGKLHYEYDGRCFDVDAKTMQRRHSSDTFPPFISIEK
;
A
#
# COMPACT_ATOMS: atom_id res chain seq x y z
N MET A 1 19.94 1.48 -11.66
CA MET A 1 20.16 0.75 -10.40
C MET A 1 20.93 1.59 -9.40
N LYS A 2 22.16 2.04 -9.69
CA LYS A 2 22.90 2.93 -8.77
C LYS A 2 22.07 4.13 -8.33
N GLU A 3 21.53 4.88 -9.28
CA GLU A 3 20.65 6.04 -9.00
C GLU A 3 19.43 5.71 -8.11
N ILE A 4 18.82 4.52 -8.30
CA ILE A 4 17.70 4.07 -7.46
C ILE A 4 18.21 3.77 -6.04
N ILE A 5 19.35 3.09 -5.90
CA ILE A 5 19.94 2.79 -4.59
C ILE A 5 20.36 4.08 -3.88
N ASP A 6 21.05 4.99 -4.55
CA ASP A 6 21.45 6.29 -4.02
C ASP A 6 20.20 7.05 -3.50
N PHE A 7 19.13 7.10 -4.31
CA PHE A 7 17.87 7.72 -3.89
C PHE A 7 17.29 7.07 -2.63
N MET A 8 17.26 5.73 -2.58
CA MET A 8 16.73 4.98 -1.44
C MET A 8 17.56 5.19 -0.17
N GLU A 9 18.89 5.17 -0.26
CA GLU A 9 19.79 5.41 0.88
C GLU A 9 19.65 6.83 1.43
N GLU A 10 19.65 7.83 0.56
CA GLU A 10 19.61 9.24 0.96
C GLU A 10 18.24 9.64 1.51
N ASN A 11 17.17 9.16 0.86
CA ASN A 11 15.84 9.73 1.03
C ASN A 11 14.83 8.78 1.67
N VAL A 12 15.01 7.45 1.65
CA VAL A 12 13.94 6.50 2.02
C VAL A 12 14.30 5.61 3.21
N ASP A 13 15.50 5.01 3.23
CA ASP A 13 15.90 4.08 4.29
C ASP A 13 15.95 4.78 5.66
N GLY A 14 15.33 4.16 6.65
CA GLY A 14 15.19 4.70 8.01
C GLY A 14 14.11 5.78 8.15
N ARG A 15 13.41 6.19 7.09
CA ARG A 15 12.38 7.24 7.17
C ARG A 15 11.05 6.70 7.63
N THR A 16 10.33 7.55 8.36
CA THR A 16 8.97 7.29 8.84
C THR A 16 8.06 8.44 8.42
N LEU A 17 6.98 8.10 7.73
CA LEU A 17 6.00 9.02 7.19
C LEU A 17 4.64 8.80 7.83
N PHE A 18 3.81 9.82 7.77
CA PHE A 18 2.47 9.80 8.34
C PHE A 18 1.45 10.18 7.28
N THR A 19 0.45 9.32 7.09
CA THR A 19 -0.72 9.64 6.29
C THR A 19 -1.65 10.47 7.16
N LYS A 20 -2.03 11.67 6.69
CA LYS A 20 -3.08 12.45 7.36
C LYS A 20 -4.37 11.63 7.43
N GLU A 21 -5.20 11.92 8.42
CA GLU A 21 -6.48 11.24 8.58
C GLU A 21 -7.29 11.31 7.28
N LEU A 22 -7.55 10.14 6.69
CA LEU A 22 -8.37 9.98 5.51
C LEU A 22 -9.75 9.52 5.93
N VAL A 23 -10.75 10.29 5.52
CA VAL A 23 -12.15 9.94 5.71
C VAL A 23 -12.68 9.38 4.40
N TYR A 24 -13.29 8.19 4.47
CA TYR A 24 -13.91 7.55 3.32
C TYR A 24 -15.27 6.98 3.71
N GLU A 25 -16.15 6.85 2.73
CA GLU A 25 -17.51 6.34 2.92
C GLU A 25 -17.62 4.91 2.38
N LEU A 26 -18.36 4.06 3.07
CA LEU A 26 -18.76 2.75 2.60
C LEU A 26 -20.28 2.66 2.56
N GLU A 27 -20.80 1.76 1.73
CA GLU A 27 -22.24 1.42 1.70
C GLU A 27 -23.16 2.64 1.49
N ASN A 28 -22.83 3.48 0.52
CA ASN A 28 -23.61 4.69 0.19
C ASN A 28 -23.77 5.67 1.38
N GLY A 29 -22.73 5.81 2.21
CA GLY A 29 -22.70 6.76 3.33
C GLY A 29 -23.28 6.22 4.64
N ALA A 30 -23.72 4.97 4.68
CA ALA A 30 -24.18 4.34 5.93
C ALA A 30 -23.03 4.13 6.94
N LEU A 31 -21.79 4.04 6.43
CA LEU A 31 -20.58 3.88 7.22
C LEU A 31 -19.55 4.94 6.84
N GLN A 32 -18.86 5.47 7.86
CA GLN A 32 -17.70 6.34 7.67
C GLN A 32 -16.46 5.68 8.27
N GLY A 33 -15.49 5.43 7.40
CA GLY A 33 -14.15 4.99 7.76
C GLY A 33 -13.25 6.19 8.01
N ILE A 34 -12.44 6.09 9.05
CA ILE A 34 -11.34 7.00 9.35
C ILE A 34 -10.08 6.15 9.38
N TYR A 35 -9.10 6.53 8.57
CA TYR A 35 -7.87 5.80 8.45
C TYR A 35 -6.66 6.71 8.58
N SER A 36 -5.66 6.28 9.35
CA SER A 36 -4.38 6.96 9.47
C SER A 36 -3.28 5.92 9.61
N ASP A 37 -2.23 6.10 8.81
CA ASP A 37 -1.06 5.23 8.81
C ASP A 37 0.18 5.95 9.29
N GLN A 38 1.03 5.17 9.95
CA GLN A 38 2.46 5.45 10.03
C GLN A 38 3.18 4.41 9.17
N ILE A 39 3.96 4.87 8.19
CA ILE A 39 4.71 4.03 7.26
C ILE A 39 6.19 4.25 7.50
N SER A 40 6.93 3.20 7.83
CA SER A 40 8.39 3.25 7.99
C SER A 40 9.06 2.38 6.95
N PHE A 41 10.11 2.90 6.31
CA PHE A 41 10.96 2.13 5.40
C PHE A 41 12.30 1.89 6.08
N SER A 42 12.79 0.65 6.10
CA SER A 42 14.08 0.36 6.71
C SER A 42 14.68 -0.95 6.20
N ASN A 43 15.88 -1.29 6.69
CA ASN A 43 16.61 -2.51 6.36
C ASN A 43 16.96 -2.61 4.87
N LEU A 44 17.29 -1.49 4.24
CA LEU A 44 17.82 -1.49 2.88
C LEU A 44 19.08 -2.37 2.82
N LYS A 45 19.07 -3.36 1.93
CA LYS A 45 20.24 -4.19 1.61
C LYS A 45 20.32 -4.33 0.11
N TYR A 46 21.51 -4.19 -0.45
CA TYR A 46 21.70 -4.29 -1.89
C TYR A 46 23.00 -4.98 -2.26
N SER A 47 23.06 -5.36 -3.53
CA SER A 47 24.20 -5.97 -4.20
C SER A 47 24.37 -5.32 -5.58
N GLN A 48 25.30 -5.82 -6.38
CA GLN A 48 25.48 -5.33 -7.75
C GLN A 48 24.23 -5.51 -8.64
N SER A 49 23.37 -6.49 -8.34
CA SER A 49 22.27 -6.88 -9.23
C SER A 49 20.88 -6.58 -8.68
N GLY A 50 20.73 -6.15 -7.43
CA GLY A 50 19.42 -5.95 -6.82
C GLY A 50 19.47 -5.44 -5.39
N PHE A 51 18.30 -5.13 -4.85
CA PHE A 51 18.11 -4.61 -3.51
C PHE A 51 16.82 -5.12 -2.87
N GLN A 52 16.75 -5.03 -1.55
CA GLN A 52 15.57 -5.25 -0.76
C GLN A 52 15.41 -4.13 0.27
N ILE A 53 14.17 -3.79 0.60
CA ILE A 53 13.84 -2.88 1.71
C ILE A 53 12.52 -3.32 2.35
N ASP A 54 12.43 -3.17 3.66
CA ASP A 54 11.23 -3.46 4.44
C ASP A 54 10.35 -2.22 4.56
N MET A 55 9.04 -2.43 4.45
CA MET A 55 8.01 -1.42 4.70
C MET A 55 7.17 -1.89 5.90
N PHE A 56 7.17 -1.12 6.96
CA PHE A 56 6.36 -1.33 8.15
C PHE A 56 5.20 -0.36 8.13
N ILE A 57 3.99 -0.87 8.31
CA ILE A 57 2.78 -0.05 8.36
C ILE A 57 2.13 -0.28 9.72
N VAL A 58 2.02 0.79 10.51
CA VAL A 58 1.14 0.83 11.67
C VAL A 58 -0.17 1.46 11.23
N SER A 59 -1.17 0.62 10.99
CA SER A 59 -2.48 1.04 10.54
C SER A 59 -3.42 1.23 11.70
N ASN A 60 -4.10 2.37 11.71
CA ASN A 60 -5.18 2.66 12.63
C ASN A 60 -6.44 2.97 11.82
N GLU A 61 -7.48 2.18 12.03
CA GLU A 61 -8.75 2.34 11.34
C GLU A 61 -9.91 2.33 12.32
N LYS A 62 -10.80 3.31 12.17
CA LYS A 62 -12.07 3.36 12.88
C LYS A 62 -13.21 3.43 11.89
N ILE A 63 -14.19 2.54 12.05
CA ILE A 63 -15.42 2.57 11.24
C ILE A 63 -16.59 2.92 12.15
N TRP A 64 -17.33 3.96 11.76
CA TRP A 64 -18.50 4.45 12.45
C TRP A 64 -19.75 4.17 11.63
N LEU A 65 -20.83 3.77 12.31
CA LEU A 65 -22.17 3.94 11.78
C LEU A 65 -22.53 5.42 11.76
N ILE A 66 -23.11 5.85 10.65
CA ILE A 66 -23.68 7.18 10.52
C ILE A 66 -25.17 7.11 10.89
N GLY A 67 -25.56 7.93 11.86
CA GLY A 67 -26.95 8.07 12.30
C GLY A 67 -27.79 8.81 11.27
N LYS A 68 -29.12 8.82 11.47
CA LYS A 68 -30.09 9.42 10.52
C LYS A 68 -29.88 10.91 10.22
N GLU A 69 -29.16 11.61 11.09
CA GLU A 69 -28.86 13.06 10.99
C GLU A 69 -27.41 13.32 10.50
N GLY A 70 -26.65 12.29 10.11
CA GLY A 70 -25.30 12.41 9.55
C GLY A 70 -24.16 12.39 10.56
N GLN A 71 -24.44 12.36 11.87
CA GLN A 71 -23.44 12.22 12.92
C GLN A 71 -22.96 10.77 13.07
N ARG A 72 -21.71 10.63 13.54
CA ARG A 72 -21.18 9.35 14.02
C ARG A 72 -22.01 8.90 15.23
N ASP A 73 -22.67 7.77 15.09
CA ASP A 73 -23.54 7.20 16.13
C ASP A 73 -22.78 6.14 16.94
N LYS A 74 -22.37 5.05 16.29
CA LYS A 74 -21.76 3.89 16.96
C LYS A 74 -20.46 3.44 16.30
N LEU A 75 -19.42 3.27 17.09
CA LEU A 75 -18.16 2.65 16.65
C LEU A 75 -18.39 1.16 16.35
N ARG A 76 -18.13 0.76 15.10
CA ARG A 76 -18.25 -0.62 14.62
C ARG A 76 -16.92 -1.36 14.62
N LYS A 77 -15.84 -0.64 14.34
CA LYS A 77 -14.48 -1.19 14.28
C LYS A 77 -13.53 -0.19 14.88
N ASP A 78 -12.67 -0.67 15.78
CA ASP A 78 -11.47 0.02 16.23
C ASP A 78 -10.31 -0.94 16.03
N PHE A 79 -9.52 -0.68 15.00
CA PHE A 79 -8.48 -1.59 14.55
C PHE A 79 -7.14 -0.88 14.59
N SER A 80 -6.18 -1.52 15.24
CA SER A 80 -4.78 -1.16 15.20
C SER A 80 -3.96 -2.40 14.93
N SER A 81 -3.12 -2.37 13.90
CA SER A 81 -2.25 -3.49 13.57
C SER A 81 -0.96 -3.01 12.92
N VAL A 82 0.10 -3.79 13.12
CA VAL A 82 1.38 -3.59 12.46
C VAL A 82 1.49 -4.66 11.39
N SER A 83 1.77 -4.25 10.15
CA SER A 83 2.08 -5.14 9.03
C SER A 83 3.48 -4.87 8.52
N MET A 84 4.18 -5.92 8.14
CA MET A 84 5.50 -5.86 7.52
C MET A 84 5.41 -6.39 6.10
N PHE A 85 5.92 -5.60 5.16
CA PHE A 85 6.08 -5.97 3.77
C PHE A 85 7.54 -5.83 3.35
N ARG A 86 7.92 -6.47 2.26
CA ARG A 86 9.26 -6.36 1.68
C ARG A 86 9.19 -6.15 0.19
N PHE A 87 9.95 -5.17 -0.29
CA PHE A 87 10.35 -5.08 -1.70
C PHE A 87 11.59 -5.93 -1.91
N GLU A 88 11.59 -6.77 -2.95
CA GLU A 88 12.75 -7.55 -3.41
C GLU A 88 12.90 -7.36 -4.92
N LEU A 89 13.85 -6.53 -5.33
CA LEU A 89 13.99 -6.04 -6.71
C LEU A 89 15.37 -6.35 -7.28
N ALA A 90 15.43 -6.65 -8.57
CA ALA A 90 16.69 -6.91 -9.27
C ALA A 90 16.67 -6.42 -10.71
N MET A 91 17.84 -6.07 -11.22
CA MET A 91 18.05 -5.74 -12.63
C MET A 91 17.90 -6.99 -13.50
N ARG A 92 17.16 -6.88 -14.59
CA ARG A 92 16.99 -7.95 -15.57
C ARG A 92 18.09 -7.91 -16.61
N LYS A 93 18.77 -9.04 -16.83
CA LYS A 93 19.83 -9.16 -17.85
C LYS A 93 19.32 -8.94 -19.29
N SER A 94 18.05 -9.21 -19.54
CA SER A 94 17.44 -9.11 -20.87
C SER A 94 17.08 -7.68 -21.29
N THR A 95 16.73 -6.82 -20.33
CA THR A 95 16.18 -5.48 -20.61
C THR A 95 16.85 -4.35 -19.84
N ASN A 96 17.73 -4.68 -18.88
CA ASN A 96 18.27 -3.77 -17.87
C ASN A 96 17.23 -3.07 -16.98
N ALA A 97 15.95 -3.40 -17.12
CA ALA A 97 14.89 -2.89 -16.25
C ALA A 97 15.05 -3.46 -14.83
N VAL A 98 14.65 -2.68 -13.83
CA VAL A 98 14.54 -3.16 -12.45
C VAL A 98 13.11 -3.62 -12.22
N THR A 99 12.95 -4.88 -11.81
CA THR A 99 11.64 -5.47 -11.50
C THR A 99 11.80 -6.48 -10.36
N GLY A 100 10.69 -6.88 -9.74
CA GLY A 100 10.70 -7.89 -8.68
C GLY A 100 9.35 -7.99 -8.00
N CYS A 101 9.33 -8.12 -6.68
CA CYS A 101 8.09 -8.26 -5.93
C CYS A 101 8.01 -7.35 -4.71
N PHE A 102 6.77 -7.06 -4.33
CA PHE A 102 6.39 -6.53 -3.03
C PHE A 102 5.53 -7.60 -2.36
N ARG A 103 5.88 -8.03 -1.16
CA ARG A 103 5.15 -9.12 -0.50
C ARG A 103 4.95 -8.89 0.98
N PHE A 104 3.85 -9.42 1.48
CA PHE A 104 3.56 -9.52 2.89
C PHE A 104 4.55 -10.46 3.59
N ILE A 105 5.04 -10.07 4.76
CA ILE A 105 5.95 -10.84 5.61
C ILE A 105 5.22 -11.34 6.85
N SER A 106 4.59 -10.43 7.59
CA SER A 106 3.89 -10.73 8.84
C SER A 106 2.98 -9.57 9.24
N ALA A 107 2.05 -9.84 10.14
CA ALA A 107 1.30 -8.81 10.84
C ALA A 107 1.01 -9.21 12.29
N SER A 108 0.69 -8.22 13.13
CA SER A 108 0.29 -8.43 14.52
C SER A 108 -1.21 -8.72 14.70
N GLY A 109 -2.02 -8.41 13.68
CA GLY A 109 -3.47 -8.60 13.70
C GLY A 109 -3.86 -10.06 13.56
N LYS A 110 -5.10 -10.39 13.96
CA LYS A 110 -5.70 -11.71 13.69
C LYS A 110 -6.52 -11.62 12.40
N ASN A 111 -6.39 -12.64 11.54
CA ASN A 111 -7.12 -12.74 10.27
C ASN A 111 -6.91 -11.49 9.39
N VAL A 112 -5.66 -11.07 9.19
CA VAL A 112 -5.37 -9.84 8.45
C VAL A 112 -5.70 -10.06 6.98
N PRO A 113 -6.63 -9.29 6.36
CA PRO A 113 -7.09 -9.59 5.01
C PRO A 113 -6.01 -9.49 3.92
N ALA A 114 -4.91 -8.80 4.20
CA ALA A 114 -3.75 -8.68 3.33
C ALA A 114 -2.68 -9.79 3.53
N GLU A 115 -2.96 -10.79 4.36
CA GLU A 115 -2.04 -11.93 4.54
C GLU A 115 -1.73 -12.62 3.21
N ALA A 116 -0.47 -13.03 3.06
CA ALA A 116 0.06 -13.68 1.86
C ALA A 116 -0.06 -12.86 0.54
N VAL A 117 -0.31 -11.55 0.61
CA VAL A 117 -0.26 -10.68 -0.57
C VAL A 117 1.13 -10.71 -1.21
N VAL A 118 1.14 -10.86 -2.54
CA VAL A 118 2.32 -10.71 -3.39
C VAL A 118 1.94 -9.89 -4.62
N SER A 119 2.75 -8.89 -4.91
CA SER A 119 2.62 -8.03 -6.08
C SER A 119 3.89 -8.04 -6.91
N GLY A 120 3.72 -8.00 -8.22
CA GLY A 120 4.81 -7.74 -9.16
C GLY A 120 5.11 -6.25 -9.19
N ILE A 121 6.38 -5.90 -9.06
CA ILE A 121 6.87 -4.53 -9.14
C ILE A 121 7.66 -4.36 -10.44
N TYR A 122 7.34 -3.31 -11.19
CA TYR A 122 7.93 -3.01 -12.48
C TYR A 122 8.00 -1.51 -12.74
N ASP A 123 8.61 -1.13 -13.86
CA ASP A 123 8.75 0.27 -14.29
C ASP A 123 9.46 1.17 -13.24
N VAL A 124 10.40 0.57 -12.49
CA VAL A 124 11.14 1.25 -11.41
C VAL A 124 12.18 2.19 -12.02
N ARG A 125 12.03 3.49 -11.78
CA ARG A 125 12.92 4.53 -12.31
C ARG A 125 12.96 5.75 -11.42
N VAL A 126 14.07 6.49 -11.47
CA VAL A 126 14.15 7.85 -10.96
C VAL A 126 14.01 8.79 -12.15
N GLU A 127 13.11 9.76 -12.05
CA GLU A 127 12.86 10.76 -13.08
C GLU A 127 12.54 12.10 -12.42
N ASN A 128 13.29 13.16 -12.75
CA ASN A 128 13.12 14.49 -12.14
C ASN A 128 13.12 14.45 -10.61
N SER A 129 14.06 13.70 -10.01
CA SER A 129 14.18 13.49 -8.56
C SER A 129 12.96 12.80 -7.90
N VAL A 130 12.14 12.11 -8.69
CA VAL A 130 11.03 11.28 -8.20
C VAL A 130 11.34 9.82 -8.50
N LEU A 131 11.41 8.98 -7.48
CA LEU A 131 11.42 7.53 -7.67
C LEU A 131 9.98 7.06 -7.91
N LYS A 132 9.75 6.42 -9.05
CA LYS A 132 8.46 5.85 -9.45
C LYS A 132 8.57 4.35 -9.58
N LEU A 133 7.52 3.63 -9.19
CA LEU A 133 7.36 2.21 -9.47
C LEU A 133 5.88 1.84 -9.63
N SER A 134 5.63 0.81 -10.43
CA SER A 134 4.29 0.28 -10.67
C SER A 134 4.13 -1.06 -9.98
N GLU A 135 2.95 -1.26 -9.39
CA GLU A 135 2.54 -2.47 -8.69
C GLU A 135 1.40 -3.15 -9.45
N SER A 136 1.47 -4.48 -9.56
CA SER A 136 0.32 -5.31 -9.95
C SER A 136 0.27 -6.54 -9.06
N GLN A 137 -0.72 -6.59 -8.17
CA GLN A 137 -0.92 -7.73 -7.27
C GLN A 137 -1.12 -9.01 -8.07
N VAL A 138 -0.36 -10.08 -7.82
CA VAL A 138 -0.37 -11.29 -8.68
C VAL A 138 -1.63 -12.12 -8.45
N LEU A 139 -2.03 -12.28 -7.18
CA LEU A 139 -3.21 -13.01 -6.74
C LEU A 139 -4.29 -12.03 -6.27
N TYR A 140 -5.16 -12.47 -5.36
CA TYR A 140 -6.12 -11.63 -4.68
C TYR A 140 -5.81 -11.57 -3.17
N ARG A 141 -6.44 -10.60 -2.51
CA ARG A 141 -6.58 -10.51 -1.05
C ARG A 141 -8.06 -10.44 -0.73
N ASP A 142 -8.41 -10.69 0.53
CA ASP A 142 -9.79 -10.56 0.96
C ASP A 142 -10.11 -9.09 1.26
N GLN A 143 -11.24 -8.61 0.74
CA GLN A 143 -11.82 -7.32 1.07
C GLN A 143 -13.08 -7.55 1.90
N PRO A 144 -13.16 -7.03 3.13
CA PRO A 144 -14.37 -7.13 3.93
C PRO A 144 -15.54 -6.42 3.25
N ILE A 145 -16.72 -7.06 3.30
CA ILE A 145 -18.01 -6.51 2.87
C ILE A 145 -19.04 -6.69 4.01
N GLN A 146 -20.31 -6.33 3.75
CA GLN A 146 -21.40 -6.45 4.72
C GLN A 146 -21.49 -7.85 5.37
N ASP A 147 -22.06 -7.89 6.57
CA ASP A 147 -22.40 -9.12 7.31
C ASP A 147 -21.22 -10.04 7.65
N GLY A 148 -20.01 -9.49 7.70
CA GLY A 148 -18.79 -10.27 8.01
C GLY A 148 -18.35 -11.17 6.86
N CYS A 149 -18.87 -10.94 5.66
CA CYS A 149 -18.44 -11.60 4.45
C CYS A 149 -17.20 -10.92 3.84
N TYR A 150 -16.58 -11.60 2.88
CA TYR A 150 -15.41 -11.11 2.16
C TYR A 150 -15.58 -11.35 0.66
N LYS A 151 -14.97 -10.49 -0.14
CA LYS A 151 -14.80 -10.71 -1.57
C LYS A 151 -13.32 -10.67 -1.97
N PRO A 152 -12.91 -11.48 -2.95
CA PRO A 152 -11.55 -11.48 -3.50
C PRO A 152 -11.30 -10.24 -4.37
N VAL A 153 -10.24 -9.49 -4.07
CA VAL A 153 -9.82 -8.30 -4.83
C VAL A 153 -8.32 -8.28 -5.11
N ALA A 154 -7.91 -7.58 -6.16
CA ALA A 154 -6.50 -7.32 -6.48
C ALA A 154 -6.28 -5.85 -6.80
N PHE A 155 -5.09 -5.35 -6.50
CA PHE A 155 -4.72 -3.96 -6.75
C PHE A 155 -3.73 -3.83 -7.91
N GLN A 156 -3.86 -2.72 -8.64
CA GLN A 156 -2.79 -2.17 -9.46
C GLN A 156 -2.55 -0.75 -9.00
N ALA A 157 -1.29 -0.37 -8.81
CA ALA A 157 -0.98 0.94 -8.26
C ALA A 157 0.27 1.56 -8.87
N GLU A 158 0.35 2.88 -8.76
CA GLU A 158 1.57 3.64 -8.96
C GLU A 158 2.04 4.18 -7.61
N HIS A 159 3.33 4.04 -7.36
CA HIS A 159 3.99 4.55 -6.16
C HIS A 159 4.96 5.65 -6.56
N ARG A 160 5.00 6.73 -5.79
CA ARG A 160 5.94 7.83 -6.00
C ARG A 160 6.61 8.21 -4.69
N PHE A 161 7.92 8.36 -4.73
CA PHE A 161 8.72 8.88 -3.64
C PHE A 161 9.45 10.13 -4.13
N TYR A 162 9.36 11.21 -3.38
CA TYR A 162 10.06 12.45 -3.71
C TYR A 162 10.29 13.27 -2.44
N CYS A 163 11.25 14.19 -2.49
CA CYS A 163 11.50 15.11 -1.40
C CYS A 163 10.97 16.50 -1.76
N GLU A 164 10.18 17.08 -0.85
CA GLU A 164 9.65 18.44 -0.95
C GLU A 164 9.91 19.13 0.40
N ASP A 165 10.45 20.36 0.38
CA ASP A 165 10.84 21.10 1.59
C ASP A 165 11.73 20.32 2.57
N GLY A 166 12.60 19.44 2.04
CA GLY A 166 13.52 18.61 2.81
C GLY A 166 12.87 17.41 3.52
N LYS A 167 11.61 17.11 3.20
CA LYS A 167 10.84 15.99 3.76
C LYS A 167 10.53 14.97 2.69
N LEU A 168 10.63 13.68 3.04
CA LEU A 168 10.17 12.62 2.15
C LEU A 168 8.64 12.62 2.06
N HIS A 169 8.13 12.53 0.84
CA HIS A 169 6.74 12.28 0.50
C HIS A 169 6.63 10.92 -0.19
N TYR A 170 5.62 10.15 0.18
CA TYR A 170 5.24 8.88 -0.44
C TYR A 170 3.79 8.96 -0.90
N GLU A 171 3.57 8.81 -2.21
CA GLU A 171 2.23 8.73 -2.80
C GLU A 171 1.92 7.30 -3.24
N TYR A 172 0.68 6.91 -3.05
CA TYR A 172 0.11 5.66 -3.55
C TYR A 172 -1.21 5.95 -4.26
N ASP A 173 -1.28 5.62 -5.54
CA ASP A 173 -2.51 5.69 -6.34
C ASP A 173 -2.90 4.29 -6.81
N GLY A 174 -3.89 3.70 -6.14
CA GLY A 174 -4.31 2.32 -6.31
C GLY A 174 -5.68 2.17 -6.94
N ARG A 175 -5.80 1.24 -7.88
CA ARG A 175 -7.06 0.80 -8.50
C ARG A 175 -7.40 -0.61 -8.07
N CYS A 176 -8.64 -0.80 -7.63
CA CYS A 176 -9.17 -2.08 -7.19
C CYS A 176 -9.85 -2.84 -8.34
N PHE A 177 -9.64 -4.15 -8.36
CA PHE A 177 -10.30 -5.08 -9.27
C PHE A 177 -10.93 -6.22 -8.47
N ASP A 178 -12.17 -6.56 -8.81
CA ASP A 178 -12.77 -7.79 -8.31
C ASP A 178 -12.11 -8.99 -9.03
N VAL A 179 -11.87 -10.08 -8.31
CA VAL A 179 -11.20 -11.27 -8.84
C VAL A 179 -12.13 -12.47 -8.81
N ASP A 180 -12.31 -13.15 -9.93
CA ASP A 180 -12.94 -14.46 -9.93
C ASP A 180 -11.97 -15.49 -9.33
N ALA A 181 -12.20 -15.95 -8.11
CA ALA A 181 -11.27 -16.83 -7.39
C ALA A 181 -11.06 -18.21 -8.04
N LYS A 182 -11.91 -18.62 -9.00
CA LYS A 182 -11.76 -19.89 -9.72
C LYS A 182 -10.90 -19.74 -10.97
N THR A 183 -11.03 -18.62 -11.68
CA THR A 183 -10.38 -18.36 -12.96
C THR A 183 -9.20 -17.38 -12.87
N MET A 184 -9.08 -16.68 -11.74
CA MET A 184 -8.13 -15.59 -11.48
C MET A 184 -8.26 -14.40 -12.42
N GLN A 185 -9.38 -14.30 -13.14
CA GLN A 185 -9.66 -13.15 -14.01
C GLN A 185 -10.04 -11.92 -13.18
N ARG A 186 -9.50 -10.76 -13.58
CA ARG A 186 -9.82 -9.47 -12.99
C ARG A 186 -10.95 -8.80 -13.74
N ARG A 187 -11.82 -8.12 -12.99
CA ARG A 187 -12.87 -7.24 -13.52
C ARG A 187 -12.81 -5.91 -12.79
N HIS A 188 -13.26 -4.84 -13.43
CA HIS A 188 -13.37 -3.56 -12.75
C HIS A 188 -14.22 -3.69 -11.50
N SER A 189 -13.67 -3.27 -10.36
CA SER A 189 -14.44 -3.16 -9.14
C SER A 189 -15.20 -1.83 -9.14
N SER A 190 -16.38 -1.83 -8.51
CA SER A 190 -17.09 -0.60 -8.16
C SER A 190 -16.41 0.14 -7.01
N ASP A 191 -15.54 -0.53 -6.25
CA ASP A 191 -14.89 0.04 -5.08
C ASP A 191 -13.79 0.99 -5.52
N THR A 192 -13.88 2.23 -5.04
CA THR A 192 -12.89 3.28 -5.29
C THR A 192 -12.13 3.58 -4.02
N PHE A 193 -10.80 3.57 -4.10
CA PHE A 193 -9.91 3.94 -3.02
C PHE A 193 -9.24 5.27 -3.40
N PRO A 194 -9.30 6.31 -2.56
CA PRO A 194 -8.62 7.55 -2.86
C PRO A 194 -7.10 7.31 -2.84
N PRO A 195 -6.34 8.00 -3.71
CA PRO A 195 -4.90 8.03 -3.55
C PRO A 195 -4.55 8.65 -2.20
N PHE A 196 -3.46 8.20 -1.59
CA PHE A 196 -2.98 8.78 -0.34
C PHE A 196 -1.56 9.30 -0.47
N ILE A 197 -1.24 10.27 0.39
CA ILE A 197 0.09 10.83 0.55
C ILE A 197 0.49 10.71 2.02
N SER A 198 1.64 10.09 2.26
CA SER A 198 2.31 10.06 3.55
C SER A 198 3.49 11.01 3.52
N ILE A 199 3.68 11.81 4.57
CA ILE A 199 4.74 12.84 4.63
C ILE A 199 5.59 12.61 5.88
N GLU A 200 6.91 12.73 5.75
CA GLU A 200 7.87 12.75 6.85
C GLU A 200 7.57 13.92 7.80
N LYS A 201 7.76 13.73 9.11
CA LYS A 201 7.50 14.81 10.09
C LYS A 201 8.58 15.87 10.10
#